data_AF-A0A495ZCE3-F1
#
_entry.id   AF-A0A495ZCE3-F1
#
_cell.length_a   1.000
_cell.length_b   1.000
_cell.length_c   1.000
_cell.angle_alpha   90.00
_cell.angle_beta   90.00
_cell.angle_gamma   90.00
#
_symmetry.space_group_name_H-M   'P 1'
#
loop_
_entity.id
_entity.type
_entity.pdbx_description
1 polymer ?
#
loop_
_entity_poly.entity_id
_entity_poly.type
_entity_poly.pdbx_seq_one_letter_code
_entity_poly.pdbx_strand_id
1 'polypeptide(L)'
;MDYKQKLGYMVLGAAMTLVGVAVSVFSPPSNAHDSEYIVCKGLTVVDNKGNDAIRLIVGERRNFIVIYDKTGKKAVGLHTDGTGNGVVVFDKMGDIKWENP
;
A
#
# COMPACT_ATOMS: atom_id res chain seq x y z
N MET A 1 -29.59 12.33 -52.39
CA MET A 1 -28.27 12.19 -51.73
C MET A 1 -27.27 11.71 -52.77
N ASP A 2 -26.26 12.53 -53.05
CA ASP A 2 -25.26 12.29 -54.10
C ASP A 2 -24.33 11.12 -53.70
N TYR A 3 -23.85 10.35 -54.67
CA TYR A 3 -22.89 9.25 -54.49
C TYR A 3 -21.64 9.70 -53.71
N LYS A 4 -21.19 10.95 -53.95
CA LYS A 4 -20.08 11.55 -53.21
C LYS A 4 -20.37 11.73 -51.71
N GLN A 5 -21.61 12.04 -51.35
CA GLN A 5 -22.02 12.17 -49.95
C GLN A 5 -22.10 10.81 -49.26
N LYS A 6 -22.65 9.79 -49.93
CA LYS A 6 -22.66 8.40 -49.42
C LYS A 6 -21.25 7.87 -49.17
N LEU A 7 -20.33 8.11 -50.11
CA LEU A 7 -18.93 7.72 -49.97
C LEU A 7 -18.25 8.46 -48.81
N GLY A 8 -18.50 9.76 -48.65
CA GLY A 8 -17.98 10.55 -47.54
C GLY A 8 -18.41 10.02 -46.17
N TYR A 9 -19.69 9.67 -46.00
CA TYR A 9 -20.18 9.10 -44.74
C TYR A 9 -19.63 7.70 -44.45
N MET A 10 -19.43 6.87 -45.47
CA MET A 10 -18.82 5.55 -45.30
C MET A 10 -17.36 5.65 -44.85
N VAL A 11 -16.58 6.57 -45.44
CA VAL A 11 -15.18 6.79 -45.04
C VAL A 11 -15.09 7.34 -43.61
N LEU A 12 -15.97 8.27 -43.24
CA LEU A 12 -16.00 8.83 -41.89
C LEU A 12 -16.38 7.78 -40.85
N GLY A 13 -17.37 6.93 -41.15
CA GLY A 13 -17.77 5.83 -40.27
C GLY A 13 -16.62 4.84 -40.04
N ALA A 14 -15.94 4.42 -41.11
CA ALA A 14 -14.79 3.52 -41.01
C ALA A 14 -13.63 4.13 -40.20
N ALA A 15 -13.35 5.42 -40.40
CA ALA A 15 -12.32 6.13 -39.64
C ALA A 15 -12.66 6.20 -38.13
N MET A 16 -13.91 6.47 -37.76
CA MET A 16 -14.32 6.50 -36.35
C MET A 16 -14.26 5.11 -35.70
N THR A 17 -14.62 4.04 -36.42
CA THR A 17 -14.46 2.66 -35.92
C THR A 17 -13.00 2.32 -35.68
N LEU A 18 -12.10 2.70 -36.59
CA LEU A 18 -10.66 2.46 -36.46
C LEU A 18 -10.06 3.20 -35.25
N VAL A 19 -10.46 4.46 -35.03
CA VAL A 19 -10.03 5.22 -33.84
C VAL A 19 -10.59 4.60 -32.56
N GLY A 20 -11.86 4.18 -32.55
CA GLY A 20 -12.48 3.53 -31.38
C GLY A 20 -11.79 2.21 -30.99
N VAL A 21 -11.40 1.40 -31.97
CA VAL A 21 -10.63 0.16 -31.72
C VAL A 21 -9.23 0.50 -31.23
N ALA A 22 -8.54 1.49 -31.80
CA ALA A 22 -7.21 1.87 -31.34
C ALA A 22 -7.21 2.31 -29.86
N VAL A 23 -8.19 3.10 -29.42
CA VAL A 23 -8.26 3.53 -28.02
C VAL A 23 -8.48 2.36 -27.06
N SER A 24 -9.21 1.31 -27.46
CA SER A 24 -9.45 0.15 -26.58
C SER A 24 -8.25 -0.80 -26.45
N VAL A 25 -7.40 -0.94 -27.48
CA VAL A 25 -6.18 -1.78 -27.39
C VAL A 25 -4.99 -1.08 -26.73
N PHE A 26 -4.96 0.25 -26.74
CA PHE A 26 -3.89 1.04 -26.09
C PHE A 26 -4.27 1.60 -24.71
N SER A 27 -5.46 1.28 -24.20
CA SER A 27 -5.77 1.57 -22.80
C SER A 27 -4.94 0.63 -21.94
N PRO A 28 -3.95 1.14 -21.16
CA PRO A 28 -3.23 0.29 -20.24
C PRO A 28 -4.26 -0.32 -19.27
N PRO A 29 -4.10 -1.61 -18.89
CA PRO A 29 -4.95 -2.18 -17.86
C PRO A 29 -4.90 -1.24 -16.65
N SER A 30 -6.06 -0.78 -16.20
CA SER A 30 -6.15 -0.05 -14.96
C SER A 30 -5.68 -1.01 -13.87
N ASN A 31 -4.43 -0.86 -13.44
CA ASN A 31 -3.87 -1.52 -12.27
C ASN A 31 -4.50 -0.90 -11.01
N ALA A 32 -5.84 -0.91 -10.95
CA ALA A 32 -6.58 -0.63 -9.74
C ALA A 32 -6.29 -1.80 -8.80
N HIS A 33 -5.19 -1.70 -8.08
CA HIS A 33 -4.96 -2.51 -6.90
C HIS A 33 -6.05 -2.15 -5.91
N ASP A 34 -7.06 -3.02 -5.80
CA ASP A 34 -8.01 -2.99 -4.70
C ASP A 34 -7.20 -3.26 -3.42
N SER A 35 -6.79 -2.20 -2.73
CA SER A 35 -6.05 -2.34 -1.48
C SER A 35 -7.03 -2.77 -0.40
N GLU A 36 -6.99 -4.05 -0.03
CA GLU A 36 -7.69 -4.56 1.16
C GLU A 36 -7.05 -3.95 2.42
N TYR A 37 -7.86 -3.30 3.25
CA TYR A 37 -7.39 -2.67 4.48
C TYR A 37 -8.13 -3.23 5.71
N ILE A 38 -7.40 -3.34 6.81
CA ILE A 38 -7.95 -3.67 8.13
C ILE A 38 -8.03 -2.37 8.94
N VAL A 39 -9.25 -1.93 9.28
CA VAL A 39 -9.45 -0.76 10.16
C VAL A 39 -9.64 -1.24 11.59
N CYS A 40 -8.70 -0.91 12.46
CA CYS A 40 -8.77 -1.24 13.88
C CYS A 40 -8.03 -0.18 14.73
N LYS A 41 -8.33 -0.12 16.02
CA LYS A 41 -7.62 0.76 16.98
C LYS A 41 -6.27 0.20 17.42
N GLY A 42 -6.06 -1.10 17.22
CA GLY A 42 -4.83 -1.79 17.53
C GLY A 42 -4.81 -3.14 16.83
N LEU A 43 -3.65 -3.49 16.29
CA LEU A 43 -3.41 -4.77 15.65
C LEU A 43 -2.27 -5.47 16.37
N THR A 44 -2.53 -6.69 16.84
CA THR A 44 -1.51 -7.54 17.48
C THR A 44 -1.51 -8.88 16.77
N VAL A 45 -0.33 -9.30 16.31
CA VAL A 45 -0.08 -10.66 15.83
C VAL A 45 0.51 -11.43 17.00
N VAL A 46 -0.06 -12.60 17.29
CA VAL A 46 0.40 -13.48 18.37
C VAL A 46 1.06 -14.75 17.83
N ASP A 47 1.96 -15.34 18.61
CA ASP A 47 2.55 -16.65 18.33
C ASP A 47 1.57 -17.79 18.64
N ASN A 48 1.99 -19.03 18.40
CA ASN A 48 1.18 -20.23 18.65
C ASN A 48 0.90 -20.52 20.13
N LYS A 49 1.52 -19.76 21.04
CA LYS A 49 1.32 -19.83 22.50
C LYS A 49 0.49 -18.63 23.00
N GLY A 50 0.09 -17.72 22.11
CA GLY A 50 -0.67 -16.52 22.45
C GLY A 50 0.19 -15.34 22.94
N ASN A 51 1.52 -15.39 22.79
CA ASN A 51 2.38 -14.25 23.12
C ASN A 51 2.42 -13.26 21.97
N ASP A 52 2.57 -11.98 22.27
CA ASP A 52 2.73 -10.94 21.24
C ASP A 52 3.99 -11.21 20.40
N ALA A 53 3.83 -11.26 19.08
CA ALA A 53 4.92 -11.34 18.13
C ALA A 53 5.16 -9.98 17.44
N ILE A 54 4.07 -9.31 17.02
CA ILE A 54 4.11 -7.98 16.40
C ILE A 54 2.95 -7.15 16.92
N ARG A 55 3.19 -5.88 17.23
CA ARG A 55 2.13 -4.94 17.62
C ARG A 55 2.24 -3.64 16.83
N LEU A 56 1.10 -3.21 16.27
CA LEU A 56 0.90 -1.87 15.74
C LEU A 56 0.25 -1.04 16.82
N ILE A 57 0.93 0.03 17.22
CA ILE A 57 0.57 0.92 18.31
C ILE A 57 0.34 2.30 17.72
N VAL A 58 -0.88 2.81 17.85
CA VAL A 58 -1.22 4.20 17.53
C VAL A 58 -1.21 4.98 18.83
N GLY A 59 -0.23 5.88 18.99
CA GLY A 59 -0.08 6.73 20.16
C GLY A 59 -0.32 8.20 19.81
N GLU A 60 -0.67 9.01 20.81
CA GLU A 60 -0.97 10.44 20.60
C GLU A 60 0.20 11.23 20.00
N ARG A 61 1.43 10.83 20.32
CA ARG A 61 2.65 11.51 19.87
C ARG A 61 3.43 10.74 18.81
N ARG A 62 3.34 9.41 18.84
CA ARG A 62 4.13 8.52 17.99
C ARG A 62 3.34 7.28 17.64
N ASN A 63 3.43 6.86 16.39
CA ASN A 63 2.98 5.55 15.96
C ASN A 63 4.17 4.59 15.95
N PHE A 64 3.93 3.34 16.33
CA PHE A 64 4.96 2.33 16.44
C PHE A 64 4.51 1.00 15.84
N ILE A 65 5.42 0.34 15.15
CA ILE A 65 5.35 -1.10 14.88
C ILE A 65 6.46 -1.74 15.69
N VAL A 66 6.15 -2.68 16.58
CA VAL A 66 7.12 -3.34 17.44
C VAL A 66 7.11 -4.84 17.16
N ILE A 67 8.29 -5.40 16.95
CA ILE A 67 8.53 -6.85 16.87
C ILE A 67 9.13 -7.30 18.19
N TYR A 68 8.57 -8.37 18.73
CA TYR A 68 9.02 -8.98 19.98
C TYR A 68 9.88 -10.21 19.73
N ASP A 69 10.84 -10.46 20.61
CA ASP A 69 11.61 -11.68 20.63
C ASP A 69 10.82 -12.85 21.25
N LYS A 70 11.40 -14.05 21.24
CA LYS A 70 10.78 -15.26 21.78
C LYS A 70 10.53 -15.22 23.30
N THR A 71 11.07 -14.23 24.00
CA THR A 71 10.90 -14.00 25.44
C THR A 71 9.87 -12.91 25.74
N GLY A 72 9.25 -12.33 24.71
CA GLY A 72 8.28 -11.24 24.83
C GLY A 72 8.92 -9.87 25.03
N LYS A 73 10.24 -9.73 24.80
CA LYS A 73 10.93 -8.43 24.88
C LYS A 73 10.96 -7.76 23.51
N LYS A 74 10.98 -6.43 23.48
CA LYS A 74 11.10 -5.68 22.22
C LYS A 74 12.45 -6.04 21.56
N ALA A 75 12.44 -6.33 20.28
CA ALA A 75 13.65 -6.60 19.50
C ALA A 75 13.94 -5.47 18.52
N VAL A 76 12.93 -5.08 17.75
CA VAL A 76 13.01 -4.01 16.74
C VAL A 76 11.71 -3.22 16.75
N GLY A 77 11.82 -1.91 16.50
CA GLY A 77 10.68 -1.04 16.30
C GLY A 77 10.84 -0.16 15.06
N LEU A 78 9.73 0.12 14.39
CA LEU A 78 9.59 1.22 13.44
C LEU A 78 8.74 2.28 14.10
N HIS A 79 9.11 3.54 13.98
CA HIS A 79 8.33 4.63 14.53
C HIS A 79 8.24 5.82 13.60
N THR A 80 7.19 6.60 13.79
CA THR A 80 6.99 7.88 13.12
C THR A 80 6.46 8.88 14.13
N ASP A 81 6.97 10.09 14.05
CA ASP A 81 6.56 11.21 14.86
C ASP A 81 6.53 12.51 14.03
N GLY A 82 6.17 13.63 14.66
CA GLY A 82 6.11 14.92 13.98
C GLY A 82 7.46 15.48 13.52
N THR A 83 8.57 14.82 13.85
CA THR A 83 9.94 15.25 13.55
C THR A 83 10.67 14.31 12.58
N GLY A 84 10.23 13.06 12.45
CA GLY A 84 10.84 12.09 11.54
C GLY A 84 10.30 10.67 11.70
N ASN A 85 10.95 9.73 11.02
CA ASN A 85 10.59 8.32 11.03
C ASN A 85 11.84 7.51 11.36
N GLY A 86 11.80 6.62 12.34
CA GLY A 86 12.99 5.89 12.76
C GLY A 86 12.85 4.38 12.80
N VAL A 87 14.00 3.72 12.76
CA VAL A 87 14.18 2.30 13.10
C VAL A 87 14.97 2.22 14.40
N VAL A 88 14.45 1.47 15.37
CA VAL A 88 15.10 1.24 16.66
C VAL A 88 15.37 -0.24 16.86
N VAL A 89 16.56 -0.57 17.34
CA VAL A 89 16.96 -1.92 17.77
C VAL A 89 17.14 -1.90 19.27
N PHE A 90 16.47 -2.83 19.95
CA PHE A 90 16.54 -2.95 21.39
C PHE A 90 17.56 -4.02 21.80
N ASP A 91 18.15 -3.87 22.98
CA ASP A 91 18.95 -4.91 23.60
C ASP A 91 18.09 -5.92 24.41
N LYS A 92 18.76 -6.85 25.08
CA LYS A 92 18.09 -7.89 25.89
C LYS A 92 17.43 -7.33 27.16
N MET A 93 17.72 -6.11 27.58
CA MET A 93 17.07 -5.43 28.71
C MET A 93 15.87 -4.61 28.26
N GLY A 94 15.74 -4.37 26.95
CA GLY A 94 14.69 -3.55 26.37
C GLY A 94 15.11 -2.10 26.16
N ASP A 95 16.40 -1.80 26.34
CA ASP A 95 16.98 -0.49 26.12
C ASP A 95 17.36 -0.30 24.65
N ILE A 96 17.45 0.96 24.20
CA ILE A 96 17.83 1.27 22.83
C ILE A 96 19.32 0.95 22.65
N LYS A 97 19.61 -0.04 21.82
CA LYS A 97 20.98 -0.39 21.41
C LYS A 97 21.44 0.46 20.23
N TRP A 98 20.53 0.75 19.32
CA TRP A 98 20.79 1.52 18.11
C TRP A 98 19.50 2.13 17.58
N GLU A 99 19.61 3.32 16.99
CA GLU A 99 18.50 4.01 16.34
C GLU A 99 19.01 4.70 15.07
N ASN A 100 18.20 4.65 14.02
CA ASN A 100 18.39 5.43 12.80
C ASN A 100 17.11 6.22 12.51
N PRO A 101 17.18 7.56 12.53
CA PRO A 101 16.04 8.45 12.28
C PRO A 101 15.72 8.68 10.79
#